data_AF-A0A1D7XZV3-F1
#
_entry.id   AF-A0A1D7XZV3-F1
#
_cell.length_a   1.000
_cell.length_b   1.000
_cell.length_c   1.000
_cell.angle_alpha   90.00
_cell.angle_beta   90.00
_cell.angle_gamma   90.00
#
_symmetry.space_group_name_H-M   'P 1'
#
loop_
_entity.id
_entity.type
_entity.pdbx_description
1 polymer ?
#
loop_
_entity_poly.entity_id
_entity_poly.type
_entity_poly.pdbx_seq_one_letter_code
_entity_poly.pdbx_strand_id
1 'polypeptide(L)'
;MNNNSTNRINLHQVGQYINRKDNRSIKKWLRDHHIHIHKDGREYVFRIQVEQEVWRPFAEDLVKRYPNSWKPRLESIYGDQKELHQLLYHDCLEFDTGFVPYHFNLDISSNKEHESIFQELYQ
;
A
#
# COMPACT_ATOMS: atom_id res chain seq x y z
N MET A 1 8.49 13.11 -21.54
CA MET A 1 7.60 13.59 -20.45
C MET A 1 6.27 13.95 -21.06
N ASN A 2 5.25 13.09 -20.93
CA ASN A 2 3.88 13.41 -21.31
C ASN A 2 3.07 13.62 -20.03
N ASN A 3 2.83 14.89 -19.71
CA ASN A 3 1.77 15.30 -18.79
C ASN A 3 0.42 14.93 -19.42
N ASN A 4 -0.23 13.86 -18.98
CA ASN A 4 -1.64 13.61 -19.32
C ASN A 4 -2.52 13.69 -18.08
N SER A 5 -2.75 14.95 -17.70
CA SER A 5 -3.85 15.38 -16.85
C SER A 5 -5.18 14.94 -17.47
N THR A 6 -5.63 13.73 -17.16
CA THR A 6 -6.99 13.34 -16.71
C THR A 6 -7.17 11.82 -16.86
N ASN A 7 -6.55 11.06 -15.95
CA ASN A 7 -6.78 9.62 -15.82
C ASN A 7 -8.17 9.36 -15.15
N ARG A 8 -9.24 9.99 -15.66
CA ARG A 8 -10.61 9.86 -15.17
C ARG A 8 -11.23 8.64 -15.85
N ILE A 9 -11.79 7.72 -15.06
CA ILE A 9 -12.49 6.54 -15.57
C ILE A 9 -13.93 6.56 -15.12
N ASN A 10 -14.83 6.08 -15.98
CA ASN A 10 -16.24 5.94 -15.65
C ASN A 10 -16.49 4.64 -14.86
N LEU A 11 -17.68 4.50 -14.27
CA LEU A 11 -18.03 3.33 -13.46
C LEU A 11 -17.93 2.00 -14.21
N HIS A 12 -18.23 1.98 -15.50
CA HIS A 12 -18.08 0.75 -16.30
C HIS A 12 -16.62 0.32 -16.39
N GLN A 13 -15.70 1.26 -16.61
CA GLN A 13 -14.26 0.99 -16.59
C GLN A 13 -13.78 0.55 -15.20
N VAL A 14 -14.28 1.17 -14.12
CA VAL A 14 -14.00 0.70 -12.74
C VAL A 14 -14.41 -0.76 -12.58
N GLY A 15 -15.60 -1.12 -13.09
CA GLY A 15 -16.09 -2.49 -13.09
C GLY A 15 -15.15 -3.49 -13.77
N GLN A 16 -14.42 -3.07 -14.80
CA GLN A 16 -13.41 -3.91 -15.46
C GLN A 16 -12.19 -4.16 -14.55
N TYR A 17 -11.72 -3.14 -13.80
CA TYR A 17 -10.60 -3.30 -12.85
C TYR A 17 -10.94 -4.23 -11.69
N ILE A 18 -12.14 -4.09 -11.12
CA ILE A 18 -12.54 -4.84 -9.91
C ILE A 18 -13.36 -6.10 -10.23
N ASN A 19 -13.46 -6.46 -11.52
CA ASN A 19 -14.25 -7.58 -12.04
C ASN A 19 -15.72 -7.59 -11.56
N ARG A 20 -16.41 -6.45 -11.66
CA ARG A 20 -17.84 -6.28 -11.32
C ARG A 20 -18.61 -5.63 -12.47
N LYS A 21 -19.83 -6.10 -12.72
CA LYS A 21 -20.71 -5.58 -13.79
C LYS A 21 -21.83 -4.66 -13.29
N ASP A 22 -22.24 -4.83 -12.03
CA ASP A 22 -23.37 -4.09 -11.45
C ASP A 22 -22.92 -2.74 -10.87
N ASN A 23 -23.56 -1.66 -11.31
CA ASN A 23 -23.27 -0.31 -10.86
C ASN A 23 -23.47 -0.13 -9.34
N ARG A 24 -24.47 -0.79 -8.73
CA ARG A 24 -24.68 -0.69 -7.28
C ARG A 24 -23.52 -1.32 -6.52
N SER A 25 -23.05 -2.48 -6.99
CA SER A 25 -21.90 -3.20 -6.44
C SER A 25 -20.57 -2.48 -6.65
N ILE A 26 -20.41 -1.76 -7.78
CA ILE A 26 -19.24 -0.92 -8.06
C ILE A 26 -19.23 0.30 -7.13
N LYS A 27 -20.34 1.02 -7.01
CA LYS A 27 -20.46 2.16 -6.08
C LYS A 27 -20.25 1.75 -4.63
N LYS A 28 -20.74 0.56 -4.23
CA LYS A 28 -20.47 0.00 -2.91
C LYS A 28 -18.97 -0.18 -2.70
N TRP A 29 -18.27 -0.84 -3.63
CA TRP A 29 -16.82 -1.06 -3.53
C TRP A 29 -16.05 0.26 -3.40
N LEU A 30 -16.35 1.24 -4.25
CA LEU A 30 -15.70 2.56 -4.21
C LEU A 30 -15.87 3.23 -2.85
N ARG A 31 -17.08 3.18 -2.26
CA ARG A 31 -17.34 3.71 -0.93
C ARG A 31 -16.59 2.94 0.17
N ASP A 32 -16.59 1.62 0.09
CA ASP A 32 -15.91 0.75 1.07
C ASP A 32 -14.39 1.00 1.10
N HIS A 33 -13.80 1.47 -0.02
CA HIS A 33 -12.38 1.84 -0.15
C HIS A 33 -12.14 3.36 -0.11
N HIS A 34 -13.12 4.14 0.35
CA HIS A 34 -13.03 5.61 0.48
C HIS A 34 -12.68 6.38 -0.81
N ILE A 35 -12.95 5.81 -1.98
CA ILE A 35 -12.74 6.46 -3.29
C ILE A 35 -13.94 7.36 -3.61
N HIS A 36 -13.66 8.65 -3.82
CA HIS A 36 -14.70 9.63 -4.12
C HIS A 36 -15.18 9.54 -5.57
N ILE A 37 -16.50 9.56 -5.76
CA ILE A 37 -17.13 9.62 -7.09
C ILE A 37 -17.37 11.09 -7.43
N HIS A 38 -16.62 11.60 -8.39
CA HIS A 38 -16.77 12.97 -8.89
C HIS A 38 -17.88 13.04 -9.94
N LYS A 39 -18.44 14.23 -10.13
CA LYS A 39 -19.50 14.47 -11.11
C LYS A 39 -19.22 15.77 -11.87
N ASP A 40 -19.04 15.64 -13.18
CA ASP A 40 -18.88 16.75 -14.12
C ASP A 40 -19.57 16.35 -15.44
N GLY A 41 -20.89 16.54 -15.49
CA GLY A 41 -21.79 15.96 -16.50
C GLY A 41 -22.02 14.45 -16.32
N ARG A 42 -20.95 13.66 -16.20
CA ARG A 42 -20.99 12.20 -15.93
C ARG A 42 -20.23 11.86 -14.65
N GLU A 43 -20.59 10.73 -14.05
CA GLU A 43 -19.87 10.19 -12.88
C GLU A 43 -18.51 9.63 -13.31
N TYR A 44 -17.45 9.99 -12.59
CA TYR A 44 -16.10 9.49 -12.81
C TYR A 44 -15.31 9.34 -11.51
N VAL A 45 -14.25 8.54 -11.55
CA VAL A 45 -13.25 8.41 -10.49
C VAL A 45 -11.85 8.54 -11.09
N PHE A 46 -10.85 8.81 -10.27
CA PHE A 46 -9.47 8.79 -10.74
C PHE A 46 -8.95 7.35 -10.81
N ARG A 47 -8.46 6.96 -11.98
CA ARG A 47 -7.92 5.63 -12.26
C ARG A 47 -6.87 5.20 -11.25
N ILE A 48 -5.97 6.11 -10.90
CA ILE A 48 -4.87 5.84 -9.97
C ILE A 48 -5.37 5.37 -8.59
N GLN A 49 -6.47 5.94 -8.10
CA GLN A 49 -7.07 5.56 -6.80
C GLN A 49 -7.67 4.15 -6.88
N VAL A 50 -8.29 3.81 -8.01
CA VAL A 50 -8.85 2.47 -8.23
C VAL A 50 -7.74 1.44 -8.37
N GLU A 51 -6.71 1.74 -9.16
CA GLU A 51 -5.57 0.84 -9.37
C GLU A 51 -4.85 0.56 -8.04
N GLN A 52 -4.59 1.60 -7.23
CA GLN A 52 -3.97 1.43 -5.91
C GLN A 52 -4.76 0.44 -5.05
N GLU A 53 -6.06 0.64 -4.89
CA GLU A 53 -6.90 -0.23 -4.05
C GLU A 53 -7.07 -1.66 -4.61
N VAL A 54 -6.98 -1.85 -5.94
CA VAL A 54 -6.95 -3.19 -6.54
C VAL A 54 -5.65 -3.93 -6.21
N TRP A 55 -4.53 -3.22 -6.20
CA TRP A 55 -3.22 -3.81 -5.96
C TRP A 55 -2.83 -3.88 -4.48
N ARG A 56 -3.50 -3.14 -3.60
CA ARG A 56 -3.22 -3.11 -2.16
C ARG A 56 -3.21 -4.50 -1.49
N PRO A 57 -4.17 -5.42 -1.75
CA PRO A 57 -4.12 -6.78 -1.18
C PRO A 57 -2.88 -7.57 -1.63
N PHE A 58 -2.38 -7.31 -2.85
CA PHE A 58 -1.17 -7.93 -3.34
C PHE A 58 0.07 -7.41 -2.61
N ALA A 59 0.15 -6.10 -2.33
CA ALA A 59 1.22 -5.52 -1.53
C ALA A 59 1.27 -6.14 -0.13
N GLU A 60 0.11 -6.26 0.53
CA GLU A 60 -0.01 -6.88 1.85
C GLU A 60 0.49 -8.34 1.84
N ASP A 61 0.02 -9.15 0.88
CA ASP A 61 0.41 -10.55 0.75
C ASP A 61 1.91 -10.71 0.44
N LEU A 62 2.46 -9.81 -0.40
CA LEU A 62 3.89 -9.80 -0.75
C LEU A 62 4.76 -9.56 0.49
N VAL A 63 4.44 -8.52 1.28
CA VAL A 63 5.18 -8.18 2.50
C VAL A 63 5.02 -9.29 3.55
N LYS A 64 3.80 -9.79 3.73
CA LYS A 64 3.52 -10.85 4.71
C LYS A 64 4.25 -12.15 4.42
N ARG A 65 4.33 -12.56 3.14
CA ARG A 65 5.02 -13.80 2.75
C ARG A 65 6.52 -13.65 2.67
N TYR A 66 7.02 -12.46 2.34
CA TYR A 66 8.43 -12.22 2.09
C TYR A 66 8.94 -10.98 2.84
N PRO A 67 8.84 -10.93 4.19
CA PRO A 67 9.14 -9.71 4.96
C PRO A 67 10.57 -9.20 4.72
N ASN A 68 11.53 -10.10 4.53
CA ASN A 68 12.94 -9.73 4.32
C ASN A 68 13.35 -9.61 2.84
N SER A 69 12.44 -9.88 1.90
CA SER A 69 12.79 -9.90 0.46
C SER A 69 11.69 -9.37 -0.46
N TRP A 70 10.67 -8.68 0.07
CA TRP A 70 9.60 -8.14 -0.73
C TRP A 70 10.09 -7.09 -1.74
N LYS A 71 11.09 -6.27 -1.37
CA LYS A 71 11.67 -5.20 -2.24
C LYS A 71 12.23 -5.74 -3.57
N PRO A 72 13.22 -6.65 -3.58
CA PRO A 72 13.74 -7.19 -4.85
C PRO A 72 12.68 -8.01 -5.62
N ARG A 73 11.70 -8.60 -4.92
CA ARG A 73 10.59 -9.31 -5.57
C ARG A 73 9.64 -8.33 -6.26
N LEU A 74 9.31 -7.22 -5.62
CA LEU A 74 8.52 -6.14 -6.20
C LEU A 74 9.19 -5.63 -7.49
N GLU A 75 10.49 -5.37 -7.45
CA GLU A 75 11.27 -4.97 -8.62
C GLU A 75 11.20 -6.00 -9.75
N SER A 76 11.30 -7.30 -9.43
CA SER A 76 11.22 -8.37 -10.44
C SER A 76 9.85 -8.48 -11.12
N ILE A 77 8.78 -8.08 -10.44
CA ILE A 77 7.40 -8.21 -10.93
C ILE A 77 7.05 -7.05 -11.87
N TYR A 78 7.52 -5.84 -11.54
CA TYR A 78 7.15 -4.64 -12.29
C TYR A 78 8.15 -4.25 -13.38
N GLY A 79 9.38 -4.76 -13.31
CA GLY A 79 10.42 -4.44 -14.30
C GLY A 79 10.55 -2.93 -14.50
N ASP A 80 10.31 -2.47 -15.73
CA ASP A 80 10.41 -1.05 -16.11
C ASP A 80 9.13 -0.22 -15.87
N GLN A 81 8.05 -0.81 -15.33
CA GLN A 81 6.78 -0.12 -15.07
C GLN A 81 6.87 0.76 -13.81
N LYS A 82 7.50 1.93 -13.95
CA LYS A 82 7.76 2.87 -12.84
C LYS A 82 6.50 3.33 -12.10
N GLU A 83 5.39 3.52 -12.80
CA GLU A 83 4.12 3.99 -12.21
C GLU A 83 3.55 2.95 -11.24
N LEU A 84 3.57 1.67 -11.62
CA LEU A 84 3.07 0.58 -10.81
C LEU A 84 4.00 0.27 -9.63
N HIS A 85 5.31 0.39 -9.84
CA HIS A 85 6.29 0.37 -8.76
C HIS A 85 6.01 1.46 -7.72
N GLN A 86 5.78 2.71 -8.14
CA GLN A 86 5.49 3.82 -7.23
C GLN A 86 4.19 3.61 -6.43
N LEU A 87 3.14 3.09 -7.06
CA LEU A 87 1.88 2.78 -6.39
C LEU A 87 2.07 1.75 -5.28
N LEU A 88 2.80 0.68 -5.59
CA LEU A 88 2.88 -0.46 -4.70
C LEU A 88 3.98 -0.38 -3.66
N TYR A 89 5.05 0.33 -3.95
CA TYR A 89 6.15 0.49 -3.01
C TYR A 89 5.68 1.21 -1.75
N HIS A 90 4.81 2.23 -1.88
CA HIS A 90 4.22 2.92 -0.74
C HIS A 90 3.35 1.99 0.10
N ASP A 91 2.42 1.27 -0.51
CA ASP A 91 1.55 0.32 0.19
C ASP A 91 2.38 -0.79 0.88
N CYS A 92 3.43 -1.31 0.21
CA CYS A 92 4.33 -2.28 0.82
C CYS A 92 5.06 -1.71 2.05
N LEU A 93 5.48 -0.43 2.03
CA LEU A 93 6.07 0.22 3.20
C LEU A 93 5.06 0.40 4.34
N GLU A 94 3.79 0.69 4.04
CA GLU A 94 2.74 0.75 5.08
C GLU A 94 2.57 -0.60 5.78
N PHE A 95 2.64 -1.70 5.04
CA PHE A 95 2.52 -3.06 5.58
C PHE A 95 3.82 -3.61 6.16
N ASP A 96 4.97 -3.07 5.75
CA ASP A 96 6.28 -3.38 6.31
C ASP A 96 6.39 -2.73 7.68
N THR A 97 5.67 -3.30 8.64
CA THR A 97 5.59 -2.89 10.04
C THR A 97 6.92 -3.01 10.78
N GLY A 98 7.99 -3.41 10.10
CA GLY A 98 9.19 -3.93 10.70
C GLY A 98 8.84 -5.24 11.40
N PHE A 99 9.60 -6.28 11.11
CA PHE A 99 9.69 -7.39 12.04
C PHE A 99 10.13 -6.82 13.41
N VAL A 100 9.19 -6.59 14.34
CA VAL A 100 9.52 -6.56 15.76
C VAL A 100 9.58 -8.04 16.15
N PRO A 101 10.77 -8.60 16.45
CA PRO A 101 10.85 -9.97 16.90
C PRO A 101 9.95 -10.11 18.13
N TYR A 102 8.93 -10.97 18.06
CA TYR A 102 8.26 -11.42 19.27
C TYR A 102 9.36 -12.05 20.15
N HIS A 103 9.71 -11.36 21.23
CA HIS A 103 10.85 -11.59 22.14
C HIS A 103 12.22 -11.05 21.71
N PHE A 104 12.44 -9.73 21.85
CA PHE A 104 13.56 -9.31 22.69
C PHE A 104 13.04 -9.18 24.13
N ASN A 105 12.89 -10.32 24.82
CA ASN A 105 13.04 -10.30 26.27
C ASN A 105 14.53 -10.12 26.53
N LEU A 106 15.03 -8.90 26.33
CA LEU A 106 16.14 -8.49 27.17
C LEU A 106 15.52 -8.33 28.55
N ASP A 107 15.79 -9.30 29.43
CA ASP A 107 15.73 -9.06 30.87
C ASP A 107 16.74 -7.94 31.17
N ILE A 108 16.36 -6.69 30.86
CA ILE A 108 17.08 -5.49 31.30
C ILE A 108 16.90 -5.32 32.83
N SER A 109 16.09 -6.16 33.47
CA SER A 109 15.86 -6.09 34.90
C SER A 109 16.94 -6.76 35.78
N SER A 110 18.16 -7.03 35.29
CA SER A 110 19.18 -7.59 36.20
C SER A 110 20.64 -7.17 36.00
N ASN A 111 21.02 -6.34 35.02
CA ASN A 111 22.42 -5.93 34.88
C ASN A 111 22.61 -4.40 34.97
N LYS A 112 23.13 -3.94 36.11
CA LYS A 112 23.39 -2.52 36.44
C LYS A 112 24.28 -1.81 35.41
N GLU A 113 25.13 -2.55 34.70
CA GLU A 113 26.01 -1.99 33.66
C GLU A 113 25.23 -1.39 32.48
N HIS A 114 24.08 -1.97 32.13
CA HIS A 114 23.31 -1.52 30.96
C HIS A 114 22.57 -0.21 31.24
N GLU A 115 22.20 0.03 32.49
CA GLU A 115 21.50 1.25 32.93
C GLU A 115 22.46 2.46 32.92
N SER A 116 23.73 2.25 33.25
CA SER A 116 24.76 3.31 33.20
C SER A 116 25.05 3.78 31.77
N ILE A 117 25.13 2.86 30.81
CA ILE A 117 25.37 3.18 29.39
C ILE A 117 24.20 3.98 28.80
N PHE A 118 22.96 3.64 29.17
CA PHE A 118 21.78 4.39 28.71
C PHE A 118 21.72 5.82 29.27
N GLN A 119 22.17 6.04 30.51
CA GLN A 119 22.21 7.37 31.12
C GLN A 119 23.30 8.27 30.51
N GLU A 120 24.44 7.71 30.08
CA GLU A 120 25.51 8.47 29.41
C GLU A 120 25.13 8.93 28.00
N LEU A 121 24.34 8.15 27.26
CA LEU A 121 24.01 8.44 25.85
C LEU A 121 22.89 9.47 25.66
N TYR A 122 22.12 9.75 26.72
CA TYR A 122 20.92 10.60 26.65
C TYR A 122 20.94 11.80 27.63
N GLN A 123 22.13 12.23 28.05
CA GLN A 123 22.37 13.59 28.54
C GLN A 123 22.98 14.46 27.43
#